data_AF-A0A1M5ZD62-F1
#
_entry.id   AF-A0A1M5ZD62-F1
#
_cell.length_a   1.000
_cell.length_b   1.000
_cell.length_c   1.000
_cell.angle_alpha   90.00
_cell.angle_beta   90.00
_cell.angle_gamma   90.00
#
_symmetry.space_group_name_H-M   'P 1'
#
loop_
_entity.id
_entity.type
_entity.pdbx_description
1 polymer ?
#
loop_
_entity_poly.entity_id
_entity_poly.type
_entity_poly.pdbx_seq_one_letter_code
_entity_poly.pdbx_strand_id
1 'polypeptide(L)'
;MRNLDLLRRQHDEILAIIGDIEGLIRKNDPAKTAPEMALAVNTLSGKLKMHLLSEDQHLYPALMDSSDPALKSTASDFYAEMGHLAETFAKFVQDYNVPAKILRDTGKFAADSKKVFDAVKNRISRESSRLYPLAEG
;
A
#
# COMPACT_ATOMS: atom_id res chain seq x y z
N MET A 1 -6.15 20.47 2.86
CA MET A 1 -6.64 20.03 4.21
C MET A 1 -5.50 19.29 4.91
N ARG A 2 -5.19 19.59 6.19
CA ARG A 2 -4.01 19.04 6.90
C ARG A 2 -3.91 17.50 6.90
N ASN A 3 -5.05 16.81 6.77
CA ASN A 3 -5.13 15.35 6.68
C ASN A 3 -4.71 14.80 5.30
N LEU A 4 -4.99 15.50 4.19
CA LEU A 4 -4.61 15.04 2.85
C LEU A 4 -3.09 15.15 2.63
N ASP A 5 -2.45 16.18 3.19
CA ASP A 5 -0.99 16.31 3.10
C ASP A 5 -0.26 15.22 3.91
N LEU A 6 -0.85 14.75 5.00
CA LEU A 6 -0.36 13.57 5.72
C LEU A 6 -0.48 12.32 4.86
N LEU A 7 -1.64 12.08 4.25
CA LEU A 7 -1.87 10.89 3.41
C LEU A 7 -0.97 10.88 2.18
N ARG A 8 -0.74 12.03 1.54
CA ARG A 8 0.23 12.17 0.43
C ARG A 8 1.64 11.77 0.84
N ARG A 9 2.11 12.25 2.00
CA ARG A 9 3.42 11.83 2.53
C ARG A 9 3.47 10.34 2.83
N GLN A 10 2.40 9.75 3.36
CA GLN A 10 2.32 8.31 3.57
C GLN A 10 2.37 7.53 2.24
N HIS A 11 1.71 8.02 1.19
CA HIS A 11 1.82 7.46 -0.16
C HIS A 11 3.27 7.46 -0.63
N ASP A 12 3.98 8.59 -0.51
CA ASP A 12 5.39 8.69 -0.91
C ASP A 12 6.28 7.68 -0.15
N GLU A 13 6.09 7.55 1.16
CA GLU A 13 6.82 6.59 1.99
C GLU A 13 6.55 5.13 1.57
N ILE A 14 5.29 4.79 1.30
CA ILE A 14 4.88 3.45 0.83
C ILE A 14 5.53 3.15 -0.52
N LEU A 15 5.46 4.09 -1.46
CA LEU A 15 6.04 3.93 -2.80
C LEU A 15 7.57 3.81 -2.77
N ALA A 16 8.24 4.57 -1.89
CA ALA A 16 9.68 4.48 -1.71
C ALA A 16 10.10 3.08 -1.24
N ILE A 17 9.45 2.54 -0.21
CA ILE A 17 9.77 1.20 0.31
C ILE A 17 9.50 0.11 -0.73
N ILE A 18 8.41 0.23 -1.50
CA ILE A 18 8.16 -0.69 -2.63
C ILE A 18 9.31 -0.62 -3.65
N GLY A 19 9.76 0.58 -4.00
CA GLY A 19 10.89 0.80 -4.89
C GLY A 19 12.18 0.14 -4.38
N ASP A 20 12.43 0.22 -3.07
CA ASP A 20 13.58 -0.42 -2.41
C ASP A 20 13.51 -1.96 -2.54
N ILE A 21 12.36 -2.56 -2.24
CA ILE A 21 12.18 -4.02 -2.36
C ILE A 21 12.38 -4.46 -3.82
N GLU A 22 11.78 -3.75 -4.78
CA GLU A 22 11.96 -4.04 -6.21
C GLU A 22 13.42 -3.87 -6.65
N GLY A 23 14.14 -2.89 -6.10
CA GLY A 23 15.57 -2.70 -6.31
C GLY A 23 16.40 -3.86 -5.78
N LEU A 24 16.08 -4.34 -4.58
CA LEU A 24 16.74 -5.51 -3.98
C LEU A 24 16.48 -6.78 -4.78
N ILE A 25 15.28 -6.97 -5.30
CA ILE A 25 14.94 -8.11 -6.17
C ILE A 25 15.79 -8.06 -7.44
N ARG A 26 15.93 -6.89 -8.07
CA ARG A 26 16.74 -6.70 -9.29
C ARG A 26 18.23 -6.97 -9.11
N LYS A 27 18.78 -6.80 -7.89
CA LYS A 27 20.19 -7.14 -7.60
C LYS A 27 20.52 -8.62 -7.82
N ASN A 28 19.51 -9.51 -7.79
CA ASN A 28 19.64 -10.94 -8.07
C ASN A 28 20.70 -11.67 -7.21
N ASP A 29 20.86 -11.27 -5.95
CA ASP A 29 21.70 -11.95 -4.93
C ASP A 29 20.89 -12.18 -3.63
N PRO A 30 19.89 -13.07 -3.64
CA PRO A 30 18.95 -13.23 -2.52
C PRO A 30 19.62 -13.61 -1.21
N ALA A 31 20.74 -14.33 -1.25
CA ALA A 31 21.48 -14.73 -0.05
C ALA A 31 21.97 -13.51 0.75
N LYS A 32 22.35 -12.42 0.06
CA LYS A 32 22.77 -11.17 0.71
C LYS A 32 21.62 -10.20 0.95
N THR A 33 20.60 -10.19 0.08
CA THR A 33 19.52 -9.19 0.13
C THR A 33 18.31 -9.61 0.94
N ALA A 34 18.09 -10.91 1.21
CA ALA A 34 16.90 -11.39 1.92
C ALA A 34 16.68 -10.77 3.32
N PRO A 35 17.72 -10.52 4.15
CA PRO A 35 17.55 -9.77 5.41
C PRO A 35 16.95 -8.38 5.20
N GLU A 36 17.47 -7.64 4.22
CA GLU A 36 17.03 -6.28 3.90
C GLU A 36 15.61 -6.29 3.29
N MET A 37 15.33 -7.25 2.40
CA MET A 37 13.99 -7.44 1.83
C MET A 37 12.95 -7.74 2.92
N ALA A 38 13.24 -8.66 3.84
CA ALA A 38 12.33 -9.00 4.92
C ALA A 38 12.07 -7.79 5.84
N LEU A 39 13.11 -7.02 6.17
CA LEU A 39 12.96 -5.79 6.95
C LEU A 39 12.08 -4.77 6.22
N ALA A 40 12.31 -4.57 4.92
CA ALA A 40 11.52 -3.66 4.10
C ALA A 40 10.05 -4.12 3.99
N VAL A 41 9.77 -5.41 3.84
CA VAL A 41 8.41 -5.98 3.85
C VAL A 41 7.70 -5.68 5.18
N ASN A 42 8.37 -5.88 6.32
CA ASN A 42 7.78 -5.57 7.63
C ASN A 42 7.55 -4.06 7.82
N THR A 43 8.49 -3.24 7.35
CA THR A 43 8.38 -1.78 7.40
C THR A 43 7.20 -1.29 6.56
N LEU A 44 7.07 -1.81 5.33
CA LEU A 44 5.94 -1.54 4.45
C LEU A 44 4.62 -1.93 5.11
N SER A 45 4.58 -3.07 5.80
CA SER A 45 3.40 -3.50 6.54
C SER A 45 2.97 -2.53 7.63
N GLY A 46 3.91 -2.00 8.40
CA GLY A 46 3.61 -0.99 9.42
C GLY A 46 3.07 0.30 8.79
N LYS A 47 3.73 0.78 7.73
CA LYS A 47 3.34 2.02 7.02
C LYS A 47 1.96 1.90 6.38
N LEU A 48 1.71 0.81 5.66
CA LEU A 48 0.42 0.57 5.02
C LEU A 48 -0.70 0.47 6.07
N LYS A 49 -0.48 -0.25 7.18
CA LYS A 49 -1.48 -0.33 8.26
C LYS A 49 -1.83 1.04 8.83
N MET A 50 -0.84 1.91 9.06
CA MET A 50 -1.07 3.26 9.56
C MET A 50 -1.81 4.15 8.54
N HIS A 51 -1.48 3.99 7.26
CA HIS A 51 -2.16 4.69 6.17
C HIS A 51 -3.64 4.30 6.10
N LEU A 52 -3.92 3.00 6.02
CA LEU A 52 -5.28 2.45 5.98
C LEU A 52 -6.11 2.88 7.21
N LEU A 53 -5.51 2.86 8.40
CA LEU A 53 -6.18 3.33 9.62
C LEU A 53 -6.54 4.82 9.53
N SER A 54 -5.66 5.63 8.93
CA SER A 54 -5.90 7.07 8.76
C SER A 54 -7.07 7.31 7.81
N GLU A 55 -7.17 6.51 6.74
CA GLU A 55 -8.25 6.59 5.76
C GLU A 55 -9.59 6.15 6.36
N ASP A 56 -9.62 4.99 7.03
CA ASP A 56 -10.82 4.41 7.64
C ASP A 56 -11.43 5.26 8.75
N GLN A 57 -10.59 5.83 9.61
CA GLN A 57 -11.07 6.57 10.77
C GLN A 57 -11.40 8.03 10.47
N HIS A 58 -10.81 8.60 9.41
CA HIS A 58 -10.89 10.04 9.18
C HIS A 58 -11.30 10.40 7.74
N LEU A 59 -10.61 9.88 6.73
CA LEU A 59 -10.86 10.31 5.35
C LEU A 59 -12.24 9.84 4.88
N TYR A 60 -12.45 8.53 4.80
CA TYR A 60 -13.66 7.99 4.18
C TYR A 60 -14.94 8.41 4.91
N PRO A 61 -15.03 8.38 6.26
CA PRO A 61 -16.21 8.88 6.96
C PRO A 61 -16.53 10.34 6.63
N ALA A 62 -15.51 11.22 6.59
CA ALA A 62 -15.70 12.62 6.27
C ALA A 62 -16.19 12.84 4.83
N LEU A 63 -15.64 12.09 3.85
CA LEU A 63 -16.06 12.23 2.45
C LEU A 63 -17.45 11.62 2.19
N MET A 64 -17.83 10.57 2.91
CA MET A 64 -19.16 9.97 2.82
C MET A 64 -20.28 10.82 3.44
N ASP A 65 -19.94 11.75 4.33
CA ASP A 65 -20.86 12.74 4.91
C ASP A 65 -21.03 13.99 4.03
N SER A 66 -20.29 14.09 2.91
CA SER A 66 -20.43 15.20 1.97
C SER A 66 -21.83 15.28 1.36
N SER A 67 -22.29 16.50 1.09
CA SER A 67 -23.50 16.78 0.32
C SER A 67 -23.33 16.55 -1.18
N ASP A 68 -22.09 16.41 -1.68
CA ASP A 68 -21.80 16.06 -3.06
C ASP A 68 -21.99 14.54 -3.30
N PRO A 69 -23.00 14.12 -4.09
CA PRO A 69 -23.25 12.71 -4.37
C PRO A 69 -22.08 12.01 -5.08
N ALA A 70 -21.31 12.73 -5.91
CA ALA A 70 -20.19 12.16 -6.66
C ALA A 70 -19.01 11.83 -5.73
N LEU A 71 -18.69 12.73 -4.80
CA LEU A 71 -17.68 12.52 -3.76
C LEU A 71 -18.08 11.36 -2.84
N LYS A 72 -19.34 11.35 -2.39
CA LYS A 72 -19.86 10.30 -1.51
C LYS A 72 -19.82 8.90 -2.15
N SER A 73 -20.26 8.79 -3.41
CA SER A 73 -20.21 7.52 -4.14
C SER A 73 -18.77 7.07 -4.35
N THR A 74 -17.89 7.98 -4.78
CA THR A 74 -16.48 7.67 -5.02
C THR A 74 -15.79 7.21 -3.73
N ALA A 75 -16.00 7.88 -2.60
CA ALA A 75 -15.45 7.47 -1.31
C ALA A 75 -15.95 6.09 -0.87
N SER A 76 -17.23 5.78 -1.10
CA SER A 76 -17.83 4.48 -0.79
C SER A 76 -17.20 3.33 -1.59
N ASP A 77 -16.94 3.56 -2.88
CA ASP A 77 -16.27 2.58 -3.75
C ASP A 77 -14.84 2.27 -3.25
N PHE A 78 -14.05 3.32 -2.96
CA PHE A 78 -12.69 3.14 -2.45
C PHE A 78 -12.64 2.42 -1.09
N TYR A 79 -13.58 2.73 -0.20
CA TYR A 79 -13.70 2.06 1.10
C TYR A 79 -14.00 0.57 0.94
N ALA A 80 -14.94 0.20 0.05
CA ALA A 80 -15.28 -1.20 -0.21
C ALA A 80 -14.12 -1.99 -0.84
N GLU A 81 -13.38 -1.37 -1.76
CA GLU A 81 -12.19 -1.99 -2.39
C GLU A 81 -11.05 -2.24 -1.39
N MET A 82 -10.98 -1.47 -0.31
CA MET A 82 -9.85 -1.49 0.63
C MET A 82 -9.70 -2.81 1.38
N GLY A 83 -10.81 -3.44 1.77
CA GLY A 83 -10.78 -4.69 2.55
C GLY A 83 -10.02 -5.81 1.84
N HIS A 84 -10.26 -5.97 0.54
CA HIS A 84 -9.61 -7.02 -0.26
C HIS A 84 -8.09 -6.80 -0.41
N LEU A 85 -7.67 -5.55 -0.61
CA LEU A 85 -6.25 -5.22 -0.73
C LEU A 85 -5.52 -5.43 0.60
N ALA A 86 -6.13 -5.02 1.72
CA ALA A 86 -5.55 -5.18 3.04
C ALA A 86 -5.33 -6.66 3.39
N GLU A 87 -6.30 -7.52 3.11
CA GLU A 87 -6.18 -8.98 3.31
C GLU A 87 -5.08 -9.60 2.42
N THR A 88 -5.07 -9.24 1.14
CA THR A 88 -4.08 -9.71 0.17
C THR A 88 -2.66 -9.33 0.60
N PHE A 89 -2.48 -8.09 1.05
CA PHE A 89 -1.20 -7.59 1.53
C PHE A 89 -0.79 -8.25 2.85
N ALA A 90 -1.71 -8.43 3.80
CA ALA A 90 -1.43 -9.11 5.06
C ALA A 90 -0.94 -10.55 4.84
N LYS A 91 -1.55 -11.26 3.90
CA LYS A 91 -1.11 -12.60 3.49
C LYS A 91 0.30 -12.58 2.89
N PHE A 92 0.57 -11.64 1.99
CA PHE A 92 1.91 -11.45 1.42
C PHE A 92 2.98 -11.25 2.50
N VAL A 93 2.72 -10.38 3.49
CA VAL A 93 3.65 -10.16 4.60
C VAL A 93 3.87 -11.45 5.38
N GLN A 94 2.81 -12.18 5.74
CA GLN A 94 2.96 -13.47 6.44
C GLN A 94 3.81 -14.47 5.64
N ASP A 95 3.69 -14.47 4.32
CA ASP A 95 4.42 -15.38 3.44
C ASP A 95 5.91 -14.98 3.29
N TYR A 96 6.30 -13.74 3.59
CA TYR A 96 7.65 -13.21 3.30
C TYR A 96 8.32 -12.37 4.42
N ASN A 97 7.77 -12.33 5.63
CA ASN A 97 8.25 -11.48 6.73
C ASN A 97 9.61 -11.86 7.35
N VAL A 98 10.22 -12.97 6.93
CA VAL A 98 11.55 -13.39 7.43
C VAL A 98 12.41 -13.91 6.27
N PRO A 99 13.76 -13.79 6.36
CA PRO A 99 14.64 -14.13 5.25
C PRO A 99 14.48 -15.57 4.76
N ALA A 100 14.33 -16.53 5.68
CA ALA A 100 14.14 -17.93 5.34
C ALA A 100 12.91 -18.20 4.46
N LYS A 101 11.82 -17.43 4.63
CA LYS A 101 10.62 -17.59 3.81
C LYS A 101 10.79 -17.03 2.39
N ILE A 102 11.54 -15.93 2.26
CA ILE A 102 11.93 -15.36 0.96
C ILE A 102 12.85 -16.33 0.22
N LEU A 103 13.87 -16.85 0.91
CA LEU A 103 14.88 -17.75 0.34
C LEU A 103 14.31 -19.12 -0.07
N ARG A 104 13.19 -19.55 0.51
CA ARG A 104 12.52 -20.80 0.15
C ARG A 104 12.12 -20.84 -1.33
N ASP A 105 11.65 -19.71 -1.86
CA ASP A 105 11.29 -19.57 -3.27
C ASP A 105 11.35 -18.09 -3.68
N THR A 106 12.53 -17.69 -4.17
CA THR A 106 12.82 -16.31 -4.55
C THR A 106 12.08 -15.89 -5.83
N GLY A 107 11.83 -16.84 -6.73
CA GLY A 107 11.04 -16.63 -7.94
C GLY A 107 9.59 -16.32 -7.60
N LYS A 108 9.00 -17.11 -6.69
CA LYS A 108 7.65 -16.84 -6.18
C LYS A 108 7.58 -15.52 -5.43
N PHE A 109 8.56 -15.20 -4.57
CA PHE A 109 8.62 -13.91 -3.88
C PHE A 109 8.59 -12.74 -4.87
N ALA A 110 9.38 -12.79 -5.95
CA ALA A 110 9.40 -11.75 -6.96
C ALA A 110 8.04 -11.61 -7.70
N ALA A 111 7.42 -12.74 -8.07
CA ALA A 111 6.13 -12.75 -8.74
C ALA A 111 4.99 -12.21 -7.85
N ASP A 112 4.92 -12.67 -6.60
CA ASP A 112 3.95 -12.21 -5.62
C ASP A 112 4.16 -10.72 -5.30
N SER A 113 5.41 -10.29 -5.11
CA SER A 113 5.77 -8.88 -4.88
C SER A 113 5.24 -8.01 -6.00
N LYS A 114 5.50 -8.38 -7.26
CA LYS A 114 4.99 -7.63 -8.42
C LYS A 114 3.46 -7.50 -8.38
N LYS A 115 2.75 -8.61 -8.18
CA LYS A 115 1.27 -8.61 -8.15
C LYS A 115 0.72 -7.70 -7.06
N VAL A 116 1.25 -7.82 -5.84
CA VAL A 116 0.77 -7.07 -4.68
C VAL A 116 1.13 -5.59 -4.80
N PHE A 117 2.35 -5.28 -5.23
CA PHE A 117 2.82 -3.90 -5.36
C PHE A 117 2.13 -3.16 -6.48
N ASP A 118 1.83 -3.81 -7.61
CA ASP A 118 1.03 -3.21 -8.68
C ASP A 118 -0.37 -2.81 -8.18
N ALA A 119 -1.00 -3.65 -7.34
CA ALA A 119 -2.31 -3.33 -6.75
C ALA A 119 -2.24 -2.14 -5.78
N VAL A 120 -1.23 -2.08 -4.92
CA VAL A 120 -1.00 -0.94 -4.01
C VAL A 120 -0.73 0.34 -4.79
N LYS A 121 0.17 0.30 -5.78
CA LYS A 121 0.50 1.45 -6.65
C LYS A 121 -0.73 1.94 -7.41
N ASN A 122 -1.54 1.03 -7.95
CA ASN A 122 -2.77 1.40 -8.67
C ASN A 122 -3.75 2.13 -7.76
N ARG A 123 -3.95 1.65 -6.53
CA ARG A 123 -4.83 2.30 -5.56
C ARG A 123 -4.35 3.72 -5.23
N ILE A 124 -3.08 3.86 -4.82
CA ILE A 124 -2.47 5.16 -4.50
C ILE A 124 -2.63 6.14 -5.67
N SER A 125 -2.40 5.68 -6.90
CA SER A 125 -2.56 6.49 -8.11
C SER A 125 -4.00 6.95 -8.31
N ARG A 126 -4.98 6.05 -8.13
CA ARG A 126 -6.41 6.37 -8.25
C ARG A 126 -6.87 7.34 -7.15
N GLU A 127 -6.40 7.18 -5.92
CA GLU A 127 -6.71 8.11 -4.83
C GLU A 127 -6.16 9.51 -5.12
N SER A 128 -4.89 9.58 -5.51
CA SER A 128 -4.22 10.84 -5.82
C SER A 128 -4.82 11.58 -7.02
N SER A 129 -5.26 10.84 -8.05
CA SER A 129 -5.75 11.43 -9.30
C SER A 129 -7.26 11.64 -9.34
N ARG A 130 -8.03 10.94 -8.51
CA ARG A 130 -9.50 11.01 -8.52
C ARG A 130 -10.08 11.43 -7.19
N LEU A 131 -9.75 10.75 -6.09
CA LEU A 131 -10.40 11.00 -4.80
C LEU A 131 -9.95 12.33 -4.17
N TYR A 132 -8.65 12.59 -4.12
CA TYR A 132 -8.13 13.80 -3.49
C TYR A 132 -8.53 15.10 -4.21
N PRO A 133 -8.52 15.19 -5.55
CA PRO A 133 -9.02 16.38 -6.24
C PRO A 133 -10.50 16.66 -5.97
N LEU A 134 -11.34 15.61 -5.87
CA LEU A 134 -12.76 15.77 -5.52
C LEU A 134 -12.95 16.22 -4.06
N ALA A 135 -12.05 15.84 -3.16
CA ALA A 135 -12.10 16.24 -1.75
C ALA A 135 -11.59 17.67 -1.50
N GLU A 136 -10.85 18.26 -2.45
CA GLU A 136 -10.30 19.61 -2.34
C GLU A 136 -11.05 20.66 -3.17
N GLY A 137 -11.88 20.22 -4.11
CA GLY A 137 -12.76 21.07 -4.93
C GLY A 137 -14.01 21.51 -4.17
#